data_AF-A0A0Q5LYU2-F1
#
_entry.id   AF-A0A0Q5LYU2-F1
#
_cell.length_a   1.000
_cell.length_b   1.000
_cell.length_c   1.000
_cell.angle_alpha   90.00
_cell.angle_beta   90.00
_cell.angle_gamma   90.00
#
_symmetry.space_group_name_H-M   'P 1'
#
loop_
_entity.id
_entity.type
_entity.pdbx_description
1 polymer ?
#
loop_
_entity_poly.entity_id
_entity_poly.type
_entity_poly.pdbx_seq_one_letter_code
_entity_poly.pdbx_strand_id
1 'polypeptide(L)'
;MSADATLTALRKRLSRWELDHLRSHCAELATKLDSALERIEQLEAENARAWEVADSWYRDAMQLVDELNDEGKAVGLTVSGSLVVMPPIEEQVPA
;
A
#
# COMPACT_ATOMS: atom_id res chain seq x y z
N MET A 1 -43.54 -47.47 8.70
CA MET A 1 -43.49 -45.99 8.74
C MET A 1 -44.06 -45.47 7.42
N SER A 2 -44.97 -44.49 7.46
CA SER A 2 -45.54 -43.89 6.23
C SER A 2 -44.49 -43.08 5.48
N ALA A 3 -44.56 -43.06 4.14
CA ALA A 3 -43.64 -42.31 3.27
C ALA A 3 -43.57 -40.81 3.63
N ASP A 4 -44.69 -40.24 4.09
CA ASP A 4 -44.77 -38.83 4.51
C ASP A 4 -43.94 -38.51 5.76
N ALA A 5 -43.83 -39.46 6.69
CA ALA A 5 -43.02 -39.30 7.89
C ALA A 5 -41.52 -39.27 7.53
N THR A 6 -41.10 -40.08 6.56
CA THR A 6 -39.73 -40.11 6.05
C THR A 6 -39.39 -38.82 5.32
N LEU A 7 -40.27 -38.32 4.45
CA LEU A 7 -40.06 -37.08 3.70
C LEU A 7 -39.96 -35.86 4.62
N THR A 8 -40.80 -35.81 5.66
CA THR A 8 -40.74 -34.75 6.68
C THR A 8 -39.44 -34.78 7.47
N ALA A 9 -38.97 -35.98 7.85
CA ALA A 9 -37.70 -36.14 8.57
C ALA A 9 -36.49 -35.70 7.71
N LEU A 10 -36.49 -36.07 6.42
CA LEU A 10 -35.44 -35.66 5.48
C LEU A 10 -35.41 -34.15 5.29
N ARG A 11 -36.57 -33.51 5.10
CA ARG A 11 -36.67 -32.05 4.97
C ARG A 11 -36.14 -31.33 6.21
N LYS A 12 -36.51 -31.78 7.40
CA LYS A 12 -36.01 -31.18 8.66
C LYS A 12 -34.48 -31.32 8.79
N ARG A 13 -33.94 -32.47 8.38
CA ARG A 13 -32.50 -32.72 8.43
C ARG A 13 -31.75 -31.86 7.40
N LEU A 14 -32.29 -31.72 6.19
CA LEU A 14 -31.73 -30.88 5.15
C LEU A 14 -31.72 -29.41 5.57
N SER A 15 -32.85 -28.88 6.03
CA SER A 15 -32.93 -27.49 6.50
C SER A 15 -31.99 -27.21 7.67
N ARG A 16 -31.81 -28.17 8.59
CA ARG A 16 -30.82 -28.03 9.66
C ARG A 16 -29.40 -27.94 9.10
N TRP A 17 -29.06 -28.83 8.16
CA TRP A 17 -27.72 -28.85 7.58
C TRP A 17 -27.43 -27.59 6.76
N GLU A 18 -28.39 -27.10 5.99
CA GLU A 18 -28.30 -25.83 5.26
C GLU A 18 -28.05 -24.66 6.22
N LEU A 19 -28.78 -24.59 7.34
CA LEU A 19 -28.57 -23.54 8.35
C LEU A 19 -27.19 -23.65 9.00
N ASP A 20 -26.73 -24.85 9.33
CA ASP A 20 -25.40 -25.07 9.91
C ASP A 20 -24.30 -24.68 8.92
N HIS A 21 -24.46 -25.02 7.64
CA HIS A 21 -23.55 -24.64 6.56
C HIS A 21 -23.49 -23.13 6.36
N LEU A 22 -24.66 -22.46 6.27
CA LEU A 22 -24.73 -21.00 6.11
C LEU A 22 -24.10 -20.28 7.30
N ARG A 23 -24.31 -20.76 8.53
CA ARG A 23 -23.65 -20.19 9.71
C ARG A 23 -22.15 -20.34 9.68
N SER A 24 -21.65 -21.51 9.29
CA SER A 24 -20.20 -21.73 9.12
C SER A 24 -19.64 -20.78 8.07
N HIS A 25 -20.32 -20.66 6.92
CA HIS A 25 -19.86 -19.80 5.84
C HIS A 25 -19.88 -18.31 6.22
N CYS A 26 -20.92 -17.85 6.91
CA CYS A 26 -20.96 -16.48 7.43
C CYS A 26 -19.84 -16.21 8.44
N ALA A 27 -19.53 -17.16 9.32
CA ALA A 27 -18.42 -17.03 10.25
C ALA A 27 -17.06 -16.96 9.52
N GLU A 28 -16.85 -17.81 8.51
CA GLU A 28 -15.65 -17.76 7.68
C GLU A 28 -15.51 -16.45 6.91
N LEU A 29 -16.60 -15.93 6.36
CA LEU A 29 -16.61 -14.64 5.67
C LEU A 29 -16.34 -13.48 6.61
N ALA A 30 -16.90 -13.50 7.83
CA ALA A 30 -16.62 -12.49 8.86
C ALA A 30 -15.12 -12.48 9.20
N THR A 31 -14.53 -13.64 9.49
CA THR A 31 -13.09 -13.72 9.77
C THR A 31 -12.24 -13.21 8.60
N LYS A 32 -12.59 -13.56 7.37
CA LYS A 32 -11.86 -13.07 6.18
C LYS A 32 -12.00 -11.55 6.01
N LEU A 33 -13.17 -11.00 6.30
CA LEU A 33 -13.40 -9.56 6.25
C LEU A 33 -12.56 -8.84 7.29
N ASP A 34 -12.55 -9.32 8.53
CA ASP A 34 -11.76 -8.73 9.61
C ASP A 34 -10.26 -8.73 9.25
N SER A 35 -9.73 -9.87 8.79
CA SER A 35 -8.32 -9.94 8.35
C SER A 35 -8.01 -9.04 7.15
N ALA A 36 -8.96 -8.86 6.22
CA ALA A 36 -8.77 -7.96 5.09
C ALA A 36 -8.75 -6.49 5.51
N LEU A 37 -9.63 -6.10 6.45
CA LEU A 37 -9.67 -4.76 7.01
C LEU A 37 -8.38 -4.44 7.77
N GLU A 38 -7.91 -5.34 8.64
CA GLU A 38 -6.62 -5.19 9.33
C GLU A 38 -5.47 -5.02 8.34
N ARG A 39 -5.47 -5.76 7.22
CA ARG A 39 -4.42 -5.64 6.21
C ARG A 39 -4.49 -4.30 5.47
N ILE A 40 -5.68 -3.78 5.20
CA ILE A 40 -5.86 -2.45 4.59
C ILE A 40 -5.31 -1.38 5.53
N GLU A 41 -5.68 -1.39 6.81
CA GLU A 41 -5.19 -0.42 7.80
C GLU A 41 -3.66 -0.42 7.87
N GLN A 42 -3.03 -1.60 7.87
CA GLN A 42 -1.57 -1.72 7.85
C GLN A 42 -0.96 -1.11 6.58
N LEU A 43 -1.52 -1.41 5.42
CA LEU A 43 -1.04 -0.91 4.14
C LEU A 43 -1.21 0.61 4.01
N GLU A 44 -2.31 1.15 4.50
CA GLU A 44 -2.55 2.60 4.53
C GLU A 44 -1.53 3.29 5.44
N ALA A 45 -1.26 2.73 6.61
CA ALA A 45 -0.24 3.25 7.51
C ALA A 45 1.18 3.15 6.92
N GLU A 46 1.52 2.06 6.23
CA GLU A 46 2.78 1.91 5.50
C GLU A 46 2.91 2.94 4.38
N ASN A 47 1.83 3.16 3.61
CA ASN A 47 1.80 4.12 2.52
C ASN A 47 1.98 5.56 3.02
N ALA A 48 1.26 5.93 4.08
CA ALA A 48 1.39 7.24 4.72
C ALA A 48 2.83 7.49 5.19
N ARG A 49 3.44 6.53 5.89
CA ARG A 49 4.85 6.64 6.31
C ARG A 49 5.80 6.76 5.12
N ALA A 50 5.59 6.00 4.05
CA ALA A 50 6.43 6.07 2.86
C ALA A 50 6.37 7.46 2.21
N TRP A 51 5.18 8.07 2.15
CA TRP A 51 5.00 9.43 1.64
C TRP A 51 5.64 10.49 2.54
N GLU A 52 5.47 10.38 3.86
CA GLU A 52 6.11 11.29 4.81
C GLU A 52 7.64 11.25 4.69
N VAL A 53 8.22 10.05 4.55
CA VAL A 53 9.66 9.88 4.32
C VAL A 53 10.04 10.50 2.98
N ALA A 54 9.34 10.19 1.90
CA ALA A 54 9.65 10.76 0.58
C ALA A 54 9.60 12.30 0.58
N ASP A 55 8.60 12.89 1.23
CA ASP A 55 8.47 14.35 1.36
C ASP A 55 9.61 14.96 2.20
N SER A 56 10.01 14.32 3.29
CA SER A 56 11.17 14.74 4.07
C SER A 56 12.44 14.74 3.22
N TRP A 57 12.72 13.66 2.49
CA TRP A 57 13.89 13.55 1.62
C TRP A 57 13.87 14.60 0.51
N TYR A 58 12.70 14.88 -0.05
CA TYR A 58 12.54 15.93 -1.05
C TYR A 58 12.88 17.31 -0.48
N ARG A 59 12.34 17.65 0.69
CA ARG A 59 12.62 18.93 1.36
C ARG A 59 14.10 19.08 1.67
N ASP A 60 14.73 18.05 2.25
CA ASP A 60 16.16 18.05 2.58
C ASP A 60 17.01 18.24 1.31
N ALA A 61 16.65 17.57 0.21
CA ALA A 61 17.33 17.71 -1.06
C ALA A 61 17.18 19.11 -1.67
N MET A 62 15.99 19.72 -1.60
CA MET A 62 15.77 21.08 -2.10
C MET A 62 16.48 22.12 -1.25
N GLN A 63 16.47 21.97 0.08
CA GLN A 63 17.25 22.83 0.96
C GLN A 63 18.74 22.78 0.62
N LEU A 64 19.29 21.58 0.39
CA LEU A 64 20.69 21.43 -0.01
C LEU A 64 20.99 22.11 -1.35
N VAL A 65 20.07 22.03 -2.31
CA VAL A 65 20.21 22.72 -3.60
C VAL A 65 20.25 24.23 -3.41
N ASP A 66 19.36 24.79 -2.59
CA ASP A 66 19.33 26.22 -2.29
C ASP A 66 20.63 26.68 -1.60
N GLU A 67 21.10 25.94 -0.59
CA GLU A 67 22.36 26.22 0.10
C GLU A 67 23.57 26.20 -0.86
N LEU A 68 23.63 25.24 -1.78
CA LEU A 68 24.71 25.16 -2.78
C LEU A 68 24.64 26.29 -3.80
N ASN A 69 23.44 26.69 -4.22
CA ASN A 69 23.25 27.82 -5.11
C ASN A 69 23.69 29.14 -4.46
N ASP A 70 23.39 29.33 -3.17
CA ASP A 70 23.83 30.50 -2.39
C ASP A 70 25.37 30.55 -2.27
N GLU A 71 26.04 29.40 -2.25
CA GLU A 71 27.50 29.28 -2.34
C GLU A 71 28.05 29.49 -3.78
N GLY A 72 27.19 29.77 -4.76
CA GLY A 72 27.57 29.98 -6.16
C GLY A 72 27.90 28.69 -6.91
N LYS A 73 27.53 27.52 -6.39
CA LYS A 73 27.74 26.22 -7.04
C LYS A 73 26.51 25.87 -7.88
N ALA A 74 26.73 25.28 -9.05
CA ALA A 74 25.65 24.74 -9.86
C ALA A 74 25.37 23.27 -9.48
N VAL A 75 24.10 22.89 -9.36
CA VAL A 75 23.68 21.51 -9.10
C VAL A 75 23.13 20.87 -10.36
N GLY A 76 23.59 19.66 -10.66
CA GLY A 76 23.13 18.84 -11.78
C GLY A 76 22.48 17.54 -11.30
N LEU A 77 21.80 16.85 -12.23
CA LEU A 77 21.18 15.55 -12.00
C LEU A 77 21.87 14.49 -12.87
N THR A 78 22.27 13.37 -12.29
CA THR A 78 22.74 12.23 -13.08
C THR A 78 21.57 11.53 -13.77
N VAL A 79 21.85 10.69 -14.76
CA VAL A 79 20.84 9.85 -15.44
C VAL A 79 20.14 8.89 -14.47
N SER A 80 20.82 8.53 -13.37
CA SER A 80 20.24 7.73 -12.28
C SER A 80 19.43 8.55 -11.27
N GLY A 81 19.29 9.87 -11.49
CA GLY A 81 18.53 10.77 -10.62
C GLY A 81 19.28 11.26 -9.38
N SER A 82 20.59 11.06 -9.30
CA SER A 82 21.41 11.52 -8.17
C SER A 82 21.77 13.00 -8.34
N LEU A 83 21.69 13.78 -7.27
CA LEU A 83 22.15 15.17 -7.27
C LEU A 83 23.68 15.21 -7.19
N VAL A 84 24.29 16.05 -8.03
CA VAL A 84 25.75 16.25 -8.08
C VAL A 84 26.07 17.73 -8.20
N VAL A 85 27.15 18.17 -7.57
CA VAL A 85 27.69 19.53 -7.79
C VAL A 85 28.45 19.55 -9.11
N MET A 86 28.08 20.45 -10.00
CA MET A 86 28.73 20.62 -11.29
C MET A 86 30.08 21.33 -11.12
N PRO A 87 31.11 20.91 -11.87
CA PRO A 87 32.35 21.68 -11.97
C PRO A 87 32.06 23.06 -12.57
N PRO A 88 32.85 24.09 -12.23
CA PRO A 88 32.70 25.42 -12.82
C PRO A 88 32.81 25.33 -14.35
N ILE A 89 31.92 26.04 -15.04
CA ILE A 89 31.93 26.11 -16.50
C ILE A 89 33.16 26.93 -16.90
N GLU A 90 34.24 26.26 -17.32
CA GLU A 90 35.34 26.94 -18.00
C GLU A 90 34.80 27.45 -19.34
N GLU A 91 34.61 28.77 -19.47
CA GLU A 91 34.32 29.43 -20.75
C GLU A 91 35.41 29.03 -21.76
N GLN A 92 35.03 28.18 -22.72
CA GLN A 92 35.88 27.91 -23.88
C GLN A 92 35.99 29.18 -24.71
N VAL A 93 37.12 29.88 -24.55
CA VAL A 93 37.52 31.00 -25.41
C VAL A 93 37.72 30.46 -26.83
N PRO A 94 36.93 30.90 -27.82
CA PRO A 94 37.12 30.46 -29.20
C PRO A 94 38.46 31.00 -29.74
N ALA A 95 39.18 30.13 -30.43
CA ALA A 95 40.47 30.40 -31.09
C ALA A 95 40.34 31.31 -32.32
#